data_AF-A0A969GPR0-F1
#
_entry.id   AF-A0A969GPR0-F1
#
_cell.length_a   1.000
_cell.length_b   1.000
_cell.length_c   1.000
_cell.angle_alpha   90.00
_cell.angle_beta   90.00
_cell.angle_gamma   90.00
#
_symmetry.space_group_name_H-M   'P 1'
#
loop_
_entity.id
_entity.type
_entity.pdbx_description
1 polymer ?
#
loop_
_entity_poly.entity_id
_entity_poly.type
_entity_poly.pdbx_seq_one_letter_code
_entity_poly.pdbx_strand_id
1 'polypeptide(L)'
;MVAAWAAQNRVDVDKALLVAPSFGIASLDPSRYPLYANLLARMPNRFEWWDPERKDERNGPTHAYAGYSTRGIATLLHLSLIVQSAARRRAPAARAITVFTNPSDEVVRNEVTAQVVENWRRNGASIHTHECPADWKLIHDLMDVQQEEQQVEIVYPELIELMVGDA
;
A
#
# COMPACT_ATOMS: atom_id res chain seq x y z
N MET A 1 3.86 2.30 1.05
CA MET A 1 3.65 3.77 0.92
C MET A 1 4.91 4.60 0.69
N VAL A 2 6.04 4.36 1.37
CA VAL A 2 7.28 5.15 1.16
C VAL A 2 7.76 5.08 -0.30
N ALA A 3 7.71 3.90 -0.93
CA ALA A 3 8.03 3.72 -2.34
C ALA A 3 7.16 4.59 -3.26
N ALA A 4 5.85 4.72 -2.98
CA ALA A 4 4.95 5.57 -3.75
C ALA A 4 5.30 7.07 -3.62
N TRP A 5 5.66 7.51 -2.41
CA TRP A 5 6.13 8.88 -2.20
C TRP A 5 7.45 9.14 -2.91
N ALA A 6 8.40 8.19 -2.86
CA ALA A 6 9.65 8.29 -3.58
C ALA A 6 9.38 8.37 -5.09
N ALA A 7 8.56 7.47 -5.63
CA ALA A 7 8.18 7.46 -7.05
C ALA A 7 7.56 8.79 -7.49
N GLN A 8 6.73 9.41 -6.65
CA GLN A 8 6.12 10.70 -6.94
C GLN A 8 7.13 11.87 -6.94
N ASN A 9 8.17 11.84 -6.11
CA ASN A 9 8.97 13.03 -5.78
C ASN A 9 10.45 12.96 -6.18
N ARG A 10 10.99 11.77 -6.43
CA ARG A 10 12.42 11.55 -6.63
C ARG A 10 12.71 11.18 -8.08
N VAL A 11 13.57 11.97 -8.72
CA VAL A 11 14.04 11.74 -10.09
C VAL A 11 15.12 10.65 -10.17
N ASP A 12 15.76 10.34 -9.04
CA ASP A 12 16.80 9.33 -8.93
C ASP A 12 16.25 7.91 -8.68
N VAL A 13 14.92 7.74 -8.74
CA VAL A 13 14.27 6.42 -8.67
C VAL A 13 14.05 5.91 -10.10
N ASP A 14 14.85 4.94 -10.53
CA ASP A 14 14.71 4.33 -11.85
C ASP A 14 13.42 3.49 -11.96
N LYS A 15 13.15 2.64 -10.98
CA LYS A 15 11.96 1.76 -10.97
C LYS A 15 11.35 1.70 -9.57
N ALA A 16 10.03 1.80 -9.49
CA ALA A 16 9.26 1.62 -8.26
C ALA A 16 8.18 0.56 -8.46
N LEU A 17 8.28 -0.54 -7.71
CA LEU A 17 7.21 -1.54 -7.60
C LEU A 17 6.38 -1.25 -6.34
N LEU A 18 5.10 -0.99 -6.53
CA LEU A 18 4.14 -0.71 -5.47
C LEU A 18 3.25 -1.94 -5.27
N VAL A 19 3.50 -2.69 -4.20
CA VAL A 19 2.73 -3.89 -3.84
C VAL A 19 1.62 -3.52 -2.87
N ALA A 20 0.36 -3.83 -3.22
CA ALA A 20 -0.84 -3.55 -2.44
C ALA A 20 -0.81 -2.17 -1.73
N PRO A 21 -0.53 -1.07 -2.47
CA PRO A 21 -0.22 0.19 -1.83
C PRO A 21 -1.42 0.73 -1.03
N SER A 22 -1.18 1.09 0.23
CA SER A 22 -2.18 1.62 1.15
C SER A 22 -2.58 3.08 0.85
N PHE A 23 -2.94 3.39 -0.40
CA PHE A 23 -3.53 4.68 -0.75
C PHE A 23 -4.91 4.85 -0.11
N GLY A 24 -5.65 3.76 0.08
CA GLY A 24 -6.85 3.72 0.89
C GLY A 24 -6.81 2.62 1.94
N ILE A 25 -7.58 2.79 3.00
CA ILE A 25 -7.78 1.82 4.08
C ILE A 25 -9.24 1.38 4.04
N ALA A 26 -9.49 0.08 3.95
CA ALA A 26 -10.82 -0.48 3.75
C ALA A 26 -11.79 -0.16 4.89
N SER A 27 -11.34 -0.16 6.14
CA SER A 27 -12.17 0.14 7.31
C SER A 27 -12.64 1.61 7.41
N LEU A 28 -12.12 2.49 6.55
CA LEU A 28 -12.44 3.92 6.55
C LEU A 28 -13.11 4.36 5.24
N ASP A 29 -13.96 5.38 5.35
CA ASP A 29 -14.56 6.07 4.19
C ASP A 29 -13.51 6.98 3.51
N PRO A 30 -13.20 6.78 2.21
CA PRO A 30 -12.24 7.59 1.46
C PRO A 30 -12.51 9.09 1.49
N SER A 31 -13.78 9.50 1.49
CA SER A 31 -14.15 10.93 1.50
C SER A 31 -13.75 11.63 2.80
N ARG A 32 -13.49 10.86 3.86
CA ARG A 32 -13.16 11.33 5.20
C ARG A 32 -11.71 11.12 5.60
N TYR A 33 -10.86 10.60 4.71
CA TYR A 33 -9.43 10.43 5.02
C TYR A 33 -8.74 11.68 5.57
N PRO A 34 -8.95 12.90 5.03
CA PRO A 34 -8.35 14.11 5.60
C PRO A 34 -8.80 14.37 7.04
N LEU A 35 -10.07 14.09 7.35
CA LEU A 35 -10.60 14.22 8.71
C LEU A 35 -9.93 13.21 9.63
N TYR A 36 -9.91 11.93 9.27
CA TYR A 36 -9.30 10.88 10.08
C TYR A 36 -7.80 11.12 10.30
N ALA A 37 -7.06 11.50 9.25
CA ALA A 37 -5.64 11.81 9.35
C ALA A 37 -5.37 12.93 10.38
N ASN A 38 -6.17 14.00 10.32
CA ASN A 38 -6.04 15.14 11.23
C ASN A 38 -6.49 14.84 12.66
N LEU A 39 -7.55 14.04 12.82
CA LEU A 39 -8.10 13.67 14.11
C LEU A 39 -7.13 12.75 14.87
N LEU A 40 -6.71 11.65 14.23
CA LEU A 40 -5.80 10.67 14.83
C LEU A 40 -4.41 11.24 15.10
N ALA A 41 -3.98 12.25 14.34
CA ALA A 41 -2.74 12.97 14.60
C ALA A 41 -2.77 13.87 15.84
N ARG A 42 -3.96 14.28 16.31
CA ARG A 42 -4.12 15.20 17.45
C ARG A 42 -4.65 14.53 18.71
N MET A 43 -5.46 13.48 18.56
CA MET A 43 -5.96 12.70 19.69
C MET A 43 -4.83 11.97 20.42
N PRO A 44 -5.06 11.58 21.70
CA PRO A 44 -4.14 10.71 22.42
C PRO A 44 -3.80 9.46 21.60
N ASN A 45 -2.51 9.14 21.53
CA ASN A 45 -2.06 7.97 20.82
C ASN A 45 -2.55 6.71 21.54
N ARG A 46 -3.18 5.80 20.80
CA ARG A 46 -3.63 4.50 21.30
C ARG A 46 -2.94 3.40 20.51
N PHE A 47 -2.66 2.29 21.18
CA PHE A 47 -2.14 1.09 20.56
C PHE A 47 -3.27 0.06 20.50
N GLU A 48 -3.48 -0.49 19.31
CA GLU A 48 -4.45 -1.53 19.04
C GLU A 48 -3.71 -2.79 18.60
N TRP A 49 -4.12 -3.95 19.09
CA TRP A 49 -3.56 -5.24 18.69
C TRP A 49 -4.07 -5.64 17.30
N TRP A 50 -3.26 -6.34 16.52
CA TRP A 50 -3.74 -6.94 15.27
C TRP A 50 -4.79 -8.01 15.52
N ASP A 51 -4.53 -8.86 16.51
CA ASP A 51 -5.46 -9.82 17.07
C ASP A 51 -5.76 -9.43 18.53
N PRO A 52 -6.98 -8.95 18.86
CA PRO A 52 -7.33 -8.54 20.22
C PRO A 52 -7.43 -9.72 21.20
N GLU A 53 -7.62 -10.95 20.73
CA GLU A 53 -7.73 -12.15 21.54
C GLU A 53 -6.34 -12.73 21.84
N ARG A 54 -5.53 -12.95 20.81
CA ARG A 54 -4.19 -13.55 20.95
C ARG A 54 -3.10 -12.55 21.32
N LYS A 55 -3.29 -11.25 21.01
CA LYS A 55 -2.36 -10.15 21.31
C LYS A 55 -0.93 -10.45 20.84
N ASP A 56 -0.03 -10.79 21.76
CA ASP A 56 1.38 -11.06 21.48
C ASP A 56 1.68 -12.56 21.30
N GLU A 57 0.69 -13.44 21.51
CA GLU A 57 0.75 -14.87 21.21
C GLU A 57 0.57 -15.09 19.70
N ARG A 58 1.56 -14.63 18.94
CA ARG A 58 1.47 -14.51 17.48
C ARG A 58 2.03 -15.73 16.77
N ASN A 59 1.26 -16.26 15.81
CA ASN A 59 1.71 -17.27 14.87
C ASN A 59 2.32 -16.67 13.57
N GLY A 60 2.58 -15.37 13.55
CA GLY A 60 3.12 -14.65 12.39
C GLY A 60 4.61 -14.34 12.51
N PRO A 61 5.13 -13.43 11.66
CA PRO A 61 6.53 -13.09 11.63
C PRO A 61 7.03 -12.51 12.95
N THR A 62 8.13 -13.06 13.47
CA THR A 62 8.70 -12.68 14.78
C THR A 62 9.15 -11.22 14.86
N HIS A 63 9.37 -10.58 13.72
CA HIS A 63 9.80 -9.19 13.60
C HIS A 63 8.63 -8.22 13.34
N ALA A 64 7.41 -8.72 13.11
CA ALA A 64 6.24 -7.87 13.01
C ALA A 64 5.93 -7.22 14.36
N TYR A 65 5.32 -6.04 14.35
CA TYR A 65 4.75 -5.44 15.57
C TYR A 65 3.46 -6.16 15.96
N ALA A 66 3.14 -6.22 17.26
CA ALA A 66 1.94 -6.90 17.76
C ALA A 66 0.62 -6.19 17.42
N GLY A 67 0.73 -5.00 16.86
CA GLY A 67 -0.36 -4.11 16.63
C GLY A 67 0.12 -2.82 15.98
N TYR A 68 -0.76 -1.85 15.97
CA TYR A 68 -0.54 -0.55 15.36
C TYR A 68 -0.93 0.57 16.32
N SER A 69 -0.35 1.75 16.09
CA SER A 69 -0.72 2.94 16.82
C SER A 69 -1.63 3.83 15.99
N THR A 70 -2.58 4.51 16.64
CA THR A 70 -3.45 5.50 15.96
C THR A 70 -2.62 6.62 15.33
N ARG A 71 -1.48 6.98 15.93
CA ARG A 71 -0.53 7.93 15.34
C ARG A 71 0.15 7.37 14.08
N GLY A 72 0.42 6.08 14.04
CA GLY A 72 0.90 5.37 12.85
C GLY A 72 -0.09 5.44 11.69
N ILE A 73 -1.37 5.13 11.97
CA ILE A 73 -2.46 5.25 10.98
C ILE A 73 -2.61 6.70 10.48
N ALA A 74 -2.54 7.68 11.37
CA ALA A 74 -2.57 9.09 10.99
C ALA A 74 -1.44 9.44 10.01
N THR A 75 -0.23 8.94 10.27
CA THR A 75 0.95 9.17 9.42
C THR A 75 0.79 8.50 8.06
N LEU A 76 0.28 7.26 8.04
CA LEU A 76 -0.01 6.53 6.81
C LEU A 76 -1.02 7.29 5.93
N LEU A 77 -2.12 7.77 6.53
CA LEU A 77 -3.14 8.57 5.83
C LEU A 77 -2.57 9.90 5.31
N HIS A 78 -1.77 10.62 6.10
CA HIS A 78 -1.11 11.83 5.62
C HIS A 78 -0.20 11.56 4.43
N LEU A 79 0.62 10.51 4.50
CA LEU A 79 1.51 10.15 3.39
C LEU A 79 0.73 9.79 2.12
N SER A 80 -0.37 9.04 2.28
CA SER A 80 -1.29 8.74 1.19
C SER A 80 -1.87 10.01 0.57
N LEU A 81 -2.42 10.92 1.39
CA LEU A 81 -3.01 12.17 0.91
C LEU A 81 -1.99 13.08 0.20
N ILE A 82 -0.74 13.10 0.66
CA ILE A 82 0.35 13.83 0.00
C ILE A 82 0.57 13.28 -1.41
N VAL A 83 0.68 11.95 -1.56
CA VAL A 83 0.88 11.33 -2.88
C VAL A 83 -0.34 11.52 -3.77
N GLN A 84 -1.55 11.30 -3.27
CA GLN A 84 -2.79 11.54 -4.02
C GLN A 84 -2.89 13.00 -4.51
N SER A 85 -2.56 13.97 -3.66
CA SER A 85 -2.58 15.40 -4.01
C SER A 85 -1.54 15.75 -5.06
N ALA A 86 -0.34 15.17 -4.98
CA ALA A 86 0.71 15.36 -5.96
C ALA A 86 0.35 14.71 -7.31
N ALA A 87 -0.17 13.47 -7.28
CA ALA A 87 -0.59 12.74 -8.46
C ALA A 87 -1.66 13.49 -9.26
N ARG A 88 -2.56 14.23 -8.60
CA ARG A 88 -3.56 15.09 -9.27
C ARG A 88 -2.96 16.27 -10.03
N ARG A 89 -1.74 16.70 -9.68
CA ARG A 89 -1.14 17.95 -10.18
C ARG A 89 0.01 17.74 -11.15
N ARG A 90 0.69 16.58 -11.07
CA ARG A 90 1.88 16.31 -11.87
C ARG A 90 2.15 14.81 -11.99
N ALA A 91 2.89 14.47 -13.04
CA ALA A 91 3.45 13.15 -13.23
C ALA A 91 4.34 12.76 -12.03
N PRO A 92 4.47 11.46 -11.74
CA PRO A 92 5.51 11.00 -10.83
C PRO A 92 6.89 11.28 -11.43
N ALA A 93 7.90 11.35 -10.56
CA ALA A 93 9.28 11.67 -10.94
C ALA A 93 10.12 10.43 -11.28
N ALA A 94 9.74 9.26 -10.78
CA ALA A 94 10.39 8.00 -11.13
C ALA A 94 10.24 7.68 -12.62
N ARG A 95 11.26 7.02 -13.17
CA ARG A 95 11.30 6.67 -14.59
C ARG A 95 10.31 5.55 -14.95
N ALA A 96 10.14 4.57 -14.08
CA ALA A 96 9.18 3.48 -14.26
C ALA A 96 8.43 3.17 -12.95
N ILE A 97 7.13 2.90 -13.06
CA ILE A 97 6.29 2.50 -11.93
C ILE A 97 5.44 1.30 -12.34
N THR A 98 5.52 0.25 -11.52
CA THR A 98 4.60 -0.88 -11.56
C THR A 98 3.74 -0.86 -10.31
N VAL A 99 2.43 -1.05 -10.48
CA VAL A 99 1.47 -1.17 -9.39
C VAL A 99 0.89 -2.57 -9.40
N PHE A 100 1.11 -3.30 -8.31
CA PHE A 100 0.61 -4.64 -8.08
C PHE A 100 -0.56 -4.57 -7.09
N THR A 101 -1.75 -5.02 -7.52
CA THR A 101 -2.97 -5.00 -6.71
C THR A 101 -3.52 -6.40 -6.48
N ASN A 102 -4.04 -6.61 -5.27
CA ASN A 102 -4.68 -7.86 -4.87
C ASN A 102 -6.19 -7.60 -4.69
N PRO A 103 -7.08 -8.16 -5.53
CA PRO A 103 -8.52 -7.94 -5.43
C PRO A 103 -9.16 -8.58 -4.18
N SER A 104 -8.48 -9.52 -3.52
CA SER A 104 -8.93 -10.16 -2.27
C SER A 104 -8.43 -9.44 -1.01
N ASP A 105 -7.77 -8.29 -1.16
CA ASP A 105 -7.23 -7.52 -0.04
C ASP A 105 -8.35 -6.84 0.76
N GLU A 106 -8.51 -7.25 2.02
CA GLU A 106 -9.53 -6.69 2.91
C GLU A 106 -9.05 -5.46 3.71
N VAL A 107 -7.76 -5.10 3.61
CA VAL A 107 -7.13 -4.04 4.41
C VAL A 107 -7.04 -2.73 3.63
N VAL A 108 -6.70 -2.80 2.33
CA VAL A 108 -6.57 -1.62 1.47
C VAL A 108 -7.68 -1.52 0.42
N ARG A 109 -7.83 -0.35 -0.19
CA ARG A 109 -8.83 -0.09 -1.23
C ARG A 109 -8.19 0.07 -2.59
N ASN A 110 -8.34 -0.92 -3.47
CA ASN A 110 -7.81 -0.89 -4.83
C ASN A 110 -8.41 0.24 -5.67
N GLU A 111 -9.64 0.68 -5.39
CA GLU A 111 -10.28 1.77 -6.12
C GLU A 111 -9.55 3.10 -5.89
N VAL A 112 -9.01 3.32 -4.69
CA VAL A 112 -8.22 4.52 -4.38
C VAL A 112 -6.87 4.46 -5.08
N THR A 113 -6.27 3.27 -5.15
CA THR A 113 -5.04 3.03 -5.94
C THR A 113 -5.27 3.30 -7.43
N ALA A 114 -6.37 2.80 -8.00
CA ALA A 114 -6.73 3.05 -9.39
C ALA A 114 -6.89 4.55 -9.69
N GLN A 115 -7.47 5.32 -8.77
CA GLN A 115 -7.57 6.78 -8.92
C GLN A 115 -6.20 7.47 -8.95
N VAL A 116 -5.24 7.02 -8.15
CA VAL A 116 -3.86 7.55 -8.17
C VAL A 116 -3.19 7.24 -9.50
N VAL A 117 -3.28 5.99 -9.96
CA VAL A 117 -2.74 5.56 -11.27
C VAL A 117 -3.33 6.40 -12.40
N GLU A 118 -4.64 6.60 -12.39
CA GLU A 118 -5.34 7.38 -13.41
C GLU A 118 -4.93 8.86 -13.38
N ASN A 119 -4.71 9.44 -12.19
CA ASN A 119 -4.15 10.78 -12.09
C ASN A 119 -2.72 10.86 -12.64
N TRP A 120 -1.86 9.86 -12.41
CA TRP A 120 -0.53 9.80 -13.01
C TRP A 120 -0.57 9.70 -14.53
N ARG A 121 -1.43 8.82 -15.07
CA ARG A 121 -1.64 8.66 -16.51
C ARG A 121 -2.12 9.95 -17.17
N ARG A 122 -3.09 10.65 -16.54
CA ARG A 122 -3.57 11.97 -17.00
C ARG A 122 -2.49 13.05 -17.01
N ASN A 123 -1.45 12.91 -16.19
CA ASN A 123 -0.31 13.81 -16.19
C ASN A 123 0.83 13.34 -17.13
N GLY A 124 0.58 12.35 -18.00
CA GLY A 124 1.52 11.90 -19.04
C GLY A 124 2.47 10.78 -18.62
N ALA A 125 2.24 10.15 -17.47
CA ALA A 125 3.06 9.02 -17.02
C ALA A 125 2.60 7.70 -17.64
N SER A 126 3.54 6.86 -18.07
CA SER A 126 3.27 5.45 -18.34
C SER A 126 3.35 4.68 -17.02
N ILE A 127 2.26 4.02 -16.62
CA ILE A 127 2.19 3.23 -15.39
C ILE A 127 1.77 1.81 -15.74
N HIS A 128 2.62 0.85 -15.42
CA HIS A 128 2.29 -0.57 -15.54
C HIS A 128 1.43 -0.99 -14.33
N THR A 129 0.37 -1.73 -14.59
CA THR A 129 -0.56 -2.23 -13.56
C THR A 129 -0.72 -3.72 -13.72
N HIS A 130 -0.51 -4.47 -12.64
CA HIS A 130 -0.74 -5.90 -12.55
C HIS A 130 -1.74 -6.17 -11.43
N GLU A 131 -2.86 -6.80 -11.76
CA GLU A 131 -3.85 -7.24 -10.78
C GLU A 131 -3.80 -8.76 -10.68
N CYS A 132 -3.65 -9.28 -9.46
CA CYS A 132 -3.64 -10.71 -9.23
C CYS A 132 -5.00 -11.36 -9.54
N PRO A 133 -5.03 -12.61 -10.00
CA PRO A 133 -6.27 -13.38 -10.05
C PRO A 133 -6.97 -13.46 -8.69
N ALA A 134 -8.25 -13.10 -8.63
CA ALA A 134 -9.03 -13.15 -7.38
C ALA A 134 -9.15 -14.56 -6.79
N ASP A 135 -9.10 -15.59 -7.63
CA ASP A 135 -9.13 -16.99 -7.19
C ASP A 135 -7.90 -17.40 -6.37
N TRP A 136 -6.82 -16.61 -6.42
CA TRP A 136 -5.66 -16.83 -5.55
C TRP A 136 -5.96 -16.49 -4.09
N LYS A 137 -6.99 -15.66 -3.81
CA LYS A 137 -7.41 -15.30 -2.44
C LYS A 137 -6.24 -14.86 -1.57
N LEU A 138 -5.36 -14.03 -2.11
CA LEU A 138 -4.19 -13.55 -1.39
C LEU A 138 -4.64 -12.70 -0.20
N ILE A 139 -3.96 -12.85 0.94
CA ILE A 139 -4.10 -11.96 2.10
C ILE A 139 -3.38 -10.61 1.86
N HIS A 140 -3.58 -9.62 2.74
CA HIS A 140 -2.86 -8.33 2.65
C HIS A 140 -1.34 -8.51 2.84
N ASP A 141 -0.94 -9.22 3.90
CA ASP A 141 0.46 -9.43 4.30
C ASP A 141 1.11 -10.57 3.48
N LEU A 142 1.03 -10.47 2.16
CA LEU A 142 1.45 -11.49 1.20
C LEU A 142 2.98 -11.61 0.99
N MET A 143 3.78 -10.78 1.67
CA MET A 143 5.22 -10.67 1.44
C MET A 143 6.07 -11.48 2.39
N ASP A 144 5.61 -11.84 3.58
CA ASP A 144 6.46 -12.49 4.58
C ASP A 144 6.30 -14.02 4.57
N VAL A 145 7.41 -14.75 4.52
CA VAL A 145 7.41 -16.22 4.49
C VAL A 145 6.89 -16.84 5.80
N GLN A 146 6.98 -16.11 6.91
CA GLN A 146 6.50 -16.53 8.24
C GLN A 146 5.04 -16.14 8.49
N GLN A 147 4.39 -15.41 7.58
CA GLN A 147 2.99 -15.03 7.73
C GLN A 147 2.09 -16.25 7.49
N GLU A 148 1.07 -16.45 8.33
CA GLU A 148 0.07 -17.48 8.08
C GLU A 148 -0.68 -17.18 6.78
N GLU A 149 -1.04 -18.20 6.01
CA GLU A 149 -1.80 -18.08 4.75
C GLU A 149 -1.10 -17.29 3.62
N GLN A 150 0.19 -16.98 3.79
CA GLN A 150 1.02 -16.46 2.71
C GLN A 150 1.11 -17.45 1.53
N GLN A 151 1.34 -16.91 0.33
CA GLN A 151 1.52 -17.68 -0.91
C GLN A 151 2.75 -17.19 -1.69
N VAL A 152 3.89 -17.02 -1.01
CA VAL A 152 5.16 -16.50 -1.54
C VAL A 152 5.69 -17.30 -2.73
N GLU A 153 5.42 -18.60 -2.81
CA GLU A 153 5.80 -19.44 -3.96
C GLU A 153 5.07 -19.03 -5.26
N ILE A 154 3.94 -18.34 -5.14
CA ILE A 154 3.18 -17.76 -6.27
C ILE A 154 3.55 -16.29 -6.43
N VAL A 155 3.53 -15.53 -5.32
CA VAL A 155 3.72 -14.08 -5.34
C VAL A 155 5.14 -13.67 -5.74
N TYR A 156 6.17 -14.33 -5.22
CA TYR A 156 7.55 -13.88 -5.45
C TYR A 156 7.99 -14.02 -6.91
N PRO A 157 7.71 -15.12 -7.62
CA PRO A 157 8.00 -15.20 -9.05
C PRO A 157 7.36 -14.06 -9.84
N GLU A 158 6.08 -13.75 -9.60
CA GLU A 158 5.37 -12.63 -10.25
C GLU A 158 6.05 -11.28 -9.96
N LEU A 159 6.36 -10.99 -8.69
CA LEU A 159 7.03 -9.74 -8.34
C LEU A 159 8.43 -9.64 -8.94
N ILE A 160 9.19 -10.73 -8.98
CA ILE A 160 10.53 -10.77 -9.58
C ILE A 160 10.43 -10.49 -11.08
N GLU A 161 9.47 -11.11 -11.78
CA GLU A 161 9.22 -10.85 -13.20
C GLU A 161 8.86 -9.37 -13.43
N LEU A 162 7.96 -8.80 -12.62
CA LEU A 162 7.60 -7.38 -12.70
C LEU A 162 8.77 -6.45 -12.37
N MET A 163 9.73 -6.88 -11.53
CA MET A 163 10.92 -6.10 -11.17
C MET A 163 12.02 -6.17 -12.24
N VAL A 164 12.30 -7.35 -12.78
CA VAL A 164 13.44 -7.60 -13.67
C VAL A 164 13.05 -7.55 -15.14
N GLY A 165 11.81 -7.89 -15.47
CA GLY A 165 11.27 -7.84 -16.82
C GLY A 165 11.19 -6.41 -17.38
N ASP A 166 11.29 -6.32 -18.70
CA ASP A 166 11.02 -5.11 -19.47
C ASP A 166 9.51 -4.85 -19.47
N ALA A 167 9.05 -4.01 -18.54
CA ALA A 167 7.68 -3.51 -18.46
C ALA A 167 7.59 -2.08 -19.00
#